data_AF-A0A822F2K7-F1
#
_entry.id   AF-A0A822F2K7-F1
#
_cell.length_a   1.000
_cell.length_b   1.000
_cell.length_c   1.000
_cell.angle_alpha   90.00
_cell.angle_beta   90.00
_cell.angle_gamma   90.00
#
_symmetry.space_group_name_H-M   'P 1'
#
loop_
_entity.id
_entity.type
_entity.pdbx_description
1 polymer ?
#
loop_
_entity_poly.entity_id
_entity_poly.type
_entity_poly.pdbx_seq_one_letter_code
_entity_poly.pdbx_strand_id
1 'polypeptide(L)'
;MGWSSLFIFFIGTFGNILDIILFIRLENLNTLASSLFLLASFIGSQCVMLTATLLRVIFGLTGYDPLFASLFLCKAHWKIGPASGAFSLTCVSLAGVDRYIVVRSQYRAKITFN
;
A
#
# COMPACT_ATOMS: atom_id res chain seq x y z
N MET A 1 -1.48 -23.32 9.76
CA MET A 1 -0.88 -22.30 8.89
C MET A 1 -1.66 -20.97 8.79
N GLY A 2 -2.84 -20.81 9.43
CA GLY A 2 -3.65 -19.56 9.31
C GLY A 2 -3.23 -18.40 10.22
N TRP A 3 -2.59 -18.66 11.37
CA TRP A 3 -2.30 -17.64 12.38
C TRP A 3 -1.39 -16.51 11.87
N SER A 4 -0.31 -16.83 11.15
CA SER A 4 0.61 -15.81 10.62
C SER A 4 -0.08 -14.88 9.61
N SER A 5 -0.89 -15.44 8.71
CA SER A 5 -1.66 -14.64 7.75
C SER A 5 -2.69 -13.75 8.42
N LEU A 6 -3.27 -14.23 9.53
CA LEU A 6 -4.24 -13.49 10.33
C LEU A 6 -3.57 -12.29 11.01
N PHE A 7 -2.42 -12.49 11.67
CA PHE A 7 -1.64 -11.39 12.24
C PHE A 7 -1.22 -10.36 11.20
N ILE A 8 -0.68 -10.80 10.06
CA ILE A 8 -0.29 -9.89 8.96
C ILE A 8 -1.49 -9.10 8.45
N PHE A 9 -2.65 -9.75 8.30
CA PHE A 9 -3.86 -9.09 7.82
C PHE A 9 -4.34 -8.00 8.79
N PHE A 10 -4.45 -8.28 10.09
CA PHE A 10 -4.94 -7.31 11.07
C PHE A 10 -3.97 -6.15 11.24
N ILE A 11 -2.68 -6.43 11.46
CA ILE A 11 -1.66 -5.39 11.65
C ILE A 11 -1.52 -4.56 10.37
N GLY A 12 -1.45 -5.21 9.21
CA GLY A 12 -1.31 -4.54 7.92
C GLY A 12 -2.53 -3.69 7.57
N THR A 13 -3.75 -4.20 7.80
CA THR A 13 -4.98 -3.43 7.54
C THR A 13 -5.10 -2.24 8.49
N PHE A 14 -4.83 -2.45 9.77
CA PHE A 14 -4.89 -1.38 10.76
C PHE A 14 -3.88 -0.27 10.45
N GLY A 15 -2.63 -0.63 10.13
CA GLY A 15 -1.59 0.32 9.74
C GLY A 15 -1.97 1.12 8.50
N ASN A 16 -2.33 0.45 7.40
CA ASN A 16 -2.71 1.14 6.16
C ASN A 16 -3.92 2.06 6.33
N ILE A 17 -4.95 1.65 7.10
CA ILE A 17 -6.12 2.50 7.37
C ILE A 17 -5.71 3.75 8.16
N LEU A 18 -4.90 3.58 9.20
CA LEU A 18 -4.39 4.73 9.97
C LEU A 18 -3.58 5.68 9.10
N ASP A 19 -2.67 5.16 8.27
CA ASP A 19 -1.88 5.98 7.37
C ASP A 19 -2.78 6.74 6.38
N ILE A 20 -3.75 6.08 5.75
CA ILE A 20 -4.71 6.73 4.86
C ILE A 20 -5.47 7.85 5.58
N ILE A 21 -5.95 7.60 6.79
CA ILE A 21 -6.66 8.61 7.60
C ILE A 21 -5.73 9.78 7.92
N LEU A 22 -4.50 9.52 8.36
CA LEU A 22 -3.53 10.55 8.72
C LEU A 22 -3.19 11.44 7.51
N PHE A 23 -2.92 10.85 6.35
CA PHE A 23 -2.61 11.59 5.13
C PHE A 23 -3.81 12.40 4.62
N ILE A 24 -5.04 11.92 4.79
CA ILE A 24 -6.24 12.69 4.42
C ILE A 24 -6.49 13.85 5.39
N ARG A 25 -6.24 13.65 6.69
CA ARG A 25 -6.62 14.61 7.75
C ARG A 25 -5.56 15.65 8.07
N LEU A 26 -4.28 15.34 7.90
CA LEU A 26 -3.18 16.24 8.22
C LEU A 26 -2.75 16.98 6.95
N GLU A 27 -3.28 18.19 6.76
CA GLU A 27 -2.94 19.07 5.62
C GLU A 27 -1.43 19.31 5.49
N ASN A 28 -0.71 19.36 6.62
CA ASN A 28 0.75 19.48 6.65
C ASN A 28 1.47 18.34 5.91
N LEU A 29 0.90 17.13 5.93
CA LEU A 29 1.47 15.99 5.20
C LEU A 29 1.23 16.13 3.70
N ASN A 30 0.15 16.76 3.24
CA ASN A 30 -0.18 16.91 1.80
C ASN A 30 0.63 17.99 1.07
N THR A 31 1.55 18.66 1.75
CA THR A 31 2.38 19.73 1.16
C THR A 31 3.44 19.22 0.18
N LEU A 32 3.78 17.93 0.22
CA LEU A 32 4.81 17.32 -0.63
C LEU A 32 4.21 16.34 -1.64
N ALA A 33 4.70 16.36 -2.88
CA ALA A 33 4.26 15.45 -3.94
C ALA A 33 4.47 13.97 -3.57
N SER A 34 5.58 13.65 -2.88
CA SER A 34 5.83 12.33 -2.28
C SER A 34 4.71 11.82 -1.36
N SER A 35 3.98 12.71 -0.70
CA SER A 35 2.88 12.33 0.20
C SER A 35 1.68 11.77 -0.55
N LEU A 36 1.38 12.30 -1.74
CA LEU A 36 0.33 11.76 -2.61
C LEU A 36 0.72 10.38 -3.14
N PHE A 37 1.98 10.18 -3.51
CA PHE A 37 2.48 8.87 -3.91
C PHE A 37 2.42 7.87 -2.75
N LEU A 38 2.78 8.27 -1.53
CA LEU A 38 2.66 7.40 -0.36
C LEU A 38 1.20 7.06 -0.04
N LEU A 39 0.29 8.02 -0.10
CA LEU A 39 -1.16 7.77 0.09
C LEU A 39 -1.69 6.77 -0.93
N ALA A 40 -1.36 6.96 -2.22
CA ALA A 40 -1.71 6.01 -3.27
C ALA A 40 -1.12 4.62 -3.01
N SER A 41 0.11 4.55 -2.49
CA SER A 41 0.74 3.29 -2.10
C SER A 41 -0.03 2.57 -1.00
N PHE A 42 -0.45 3.27 0.07
CA PHE A 42 -1.21 2.67 1.16
C PHE A 42 -2.58 2.16 0.70
N ILE A 43 -3.25 2.88 -0.19
CA ILE A 43 -4.50 2.42 -0.82
C ILE A 43 -4.24 1.14 -1.63
N GLY A 44 -3.20 1.13 -2.47
CA GLY A 44 -2.80 -0.05 -3.24
C GLY A 44 -2.48 -1.25 -2.35
N SER A 45 -1.70 -1.05 -1.29
CA SER A 45 -1.36 -2.07 -0.29
C SER A 45 -2.62 -2.60 0.41
N GLN A 46 -3.58 -1.73 0.72
CA GLN A 46 -4.84 -2.16 1.32
C GLN A 46 -5.67 -3.02 0.36
N CYS A 47 -5.68 -2.71 -0.94
CA CYS A 47 -6.29 -3.58 -1.95
C CYS A 47 -5.62 -4.96 -2.01
N VAL A 48 -4.30 -5.04 -1.86
CA VAL A 48 -3.57 -6.33 -1.76
C VAL A 48 -4.03 -7.10 -0.53
N MET A 49 -4.12 -6.46 0.64
CA MET A 49 -4.58 -7.11 1.87
C MET A 49 -5.98 -7.72 1.70
N LEU A 50 -6.89 -7.00 1.04
CA LEU A 50 -8.27 -7.46 0.81
C LEU A 50 -8.38 -8.56 -0.26
N THR A 51 -7.61 -8.48 -1.35
CA THR A 51 -7.75 -9.40 -2.48
C THR A 51 -6.85 -10.64 -2.40
N ALA A 52 -5.75 -10.56 -1.66
CA ALA A 52 -4.81 -11.67 -1.49
C ALA A 52 -4.86 -12.26 -0.08
N THR A 53 -4.65 -11.44 0.94
CA THR A 53 -4.45 -11.95 2.32
C THR A 53 -5.77 -12.37 2.96
N LEU A 54 -6.85 -11.59 2.81
CA LEU A 54 -8.16 -11.90 3.38
C LEU A 54 -8.70 -13.26 2.93
N LEU A 55 -8.58 -13.58 1.64
CA LEU A 55 -9.07 -14.84 1.09
C LEU A 55 -8.32 -16.04 1.70
N ARG A 56 -7.01 -15.90 1.92
CA ARG A 56 -6.21 -16.92 2.64
C ARG A 56 -6.58 -17.03 4.11
N VAL A 57 -6.91 -15.91 4.76
CA VAL A 57 -7.38 -15.92 6.16
C VAL A 57 -8.72 -16.64 6.27
N ILE A 58 -9.66 -16.37 5.35
CA ILE A 58 -10.95 -17.07 5.30
C ILE A 58 -10.71 -18.58 5.15
N PHE A 59 -9.95 -19.00 4.14
CA PHE A 59 -9.63 -20.40 3.92
C PHE A 59 -8.95 -21.05 5.13
N GLY A 60 -8.00 -20.36 5.75
CA GLY A 60 -7.28 -20.85 6.92
C GLY A 60 -8.13 -20.99 8.19
N LEU A 61 -9.23 -20.24 8.31
CA LEU A 61 -10.13 -20.27 9.47
C LEU A 61 -11.32 -21.21 9.28
N THR A 62 -11.92 -21.23 8.09
CA THR A 62 -13.16 -21.95 7.82
C THR A 62 -12.96 -23.24 7.05
N GLY A 63 -11.78 -23.44 6.44
CA GLY A 63 -11.52 -24.52 5.48
C GLY A 63 -12.25 -24.34 4.14
N TYR A 64 -13.03 -23.27 3.99
CA TYR A 64 -13.78 -22.96 2.78
C TYR A 64 -12.95 -22.07 1.86
N ASP A 65 -12.81 -22.46 0.60
CA ASP A 65 -12.06 -21.67 -0.38
C ASP A 65 -13.01 -20.74 -1.17
N PRO A 66 -13.02 -19.43 -0.86
CA PRO A 66 -13.88 -18.47 -1.55
C PRO A 66 -13.50 -18.27 -3.03
N LEU A 67 -12.28 -18.65 -3.44
CA LEU A 67 -11.84 -18.54 -4.83
C LEU A 67 -12.53 -19.55 -5.74
N PHE A 68 -12.84 -20.75 -5.24
CA PHE A 68 -13.59 -21.77 -6.00
C PHE A 68 -15.08 -21.43 -6.07
N ALA A 69 -15.60 -20.74 -5.06
CA ALA A 69 -17.01 -20.41 -5.00
C ALA A 69 -17.41 -19.18 -5.83
N SER A 70 -16.47 -18.27 -6.09
CA SER A 70 -16.75 -17.05 -6.83
C SER A 70 -15.68 -16.76 -7.87
N LEU A 71 -16.09 -16.82 -9.14
CA LEU A 71 -15.26 -16.45 -10.29
C LEU A 71 -14.81 -14.98 -10.24
N PHE A 72 -15.61 -14.11 -9.61
CA PHE A 72 -15.24 -12.72 -9.36
C PHE A 72 -14.05 -12.63 -8.40
N LEU A 73 -14.12 -13.32 -7.26
CA LEU A 73 -13.03 -13.34 -6.27
C LEU A 73 -11.76 -13.97 -6.85
N CYS A 74 -11.90 -15.02 -7.64
CA CYS A 74 -10.77 -15.62 -8.37
C CYS A 74 -10.10 -14.62 -9.33
N LYS A 75 -10.89 -13.93 -10.17
CA LYS A 75 -10.34 -12.90 -11.07
C LYS A 75 -9.73 -11.72 -10.30
N ALA A 76 -10.35 -11.29 -9.22
CA ALA A 76 -9.83 -10.22 -8.36
C ALA A 76 -8.48 -10.63 -7.74
N HIS A 77 -8.37 -11.85 -7.21
CA HIS A 77 -7.14 -12.38 -6.65
C HIS A 77 -6.00 -12.39 -7.67
N TRP A 78 -6.25 -12.93 -8.87
CA TRP A 78 -5.21 -13.11 -9.88
C TRP A 78 -4.85 -11.84 -10.66
N LYS A 79 -5.78 -10.89 -10.80
CA LYS A 79 -5.54 -9.65 -11.56
C LYS A 79 -5.33 -8.44 -10.67
N ILE A 80 -6.27 -8.19 -9.76
CA ILE A 80 -6.27 -6.98 -8.91
C ILE A 80 -5.18 -7.08 -7.84
N GLY A 81 -4.99 -8.24 -7.23
CA GLY A 81 -3.95 -8.45 -6.22
C GLY A 81 -2.55 -8.07 -6.73
N PRO A 82 -2.02 -8.74 -7.76
CA PRO A 82 -0.70 -8.41 -8.31
C PRO A 82 -0.61 -6.98 -8.85
N ALA A 83 -1.65 -6.49 -9.54
CA ALA A 83 -1.65 -5.13 -10.09
C ALA A 83 -1.60 -4.06 -9.00
N SER A 84 -2.37 -4.21 -7.92
CA SER A 84 -2.36 -3.29 -6.79
C SER A 84 -1.04 -3.33 -6.00
N GLY A 85 -0.40 -4.50 -5.90
CA GLY A 85 0.93 -4.64 -5.33
C GLY A 85 2.01 -3.95 -6.15
N ALA A 86 2.01 -4.16 -7.48
CA ALA A 86 2.92 -3.48 -8.39
C ALA A 86 2.72 -1.96 -8.38
N PHE A 87 1.47 -1.51 -8.36
CA PHE A 87 1.10 -0.10 -8.23
C PHE A 87 1.65 0.50 -6.93
N SER A 88 1.41 -0.14 -5.78
CA SER A 88 1.92 0.31 -4.48
C SER A 88 3.45 0.43 -4.48
N LEU A 89 4.17 -0.60 -4.97
CA LEU A 89 5.63 -0.58 -5.07
C LEU A 89 6.13 0.57 -5.97
N THR A 90 5.45 0.80 -7.10
CA THR A 90 5.78 1.87 -8.02
C THR A 90 5.61 3.23 -7.35
N CYS A 91 4.51 3.44 -6.62
CA CYS A 91 4.27 4.65 -5.86
C CYS A 91 5.34 4.90 -4.79
N VAL A 92 5.75 3.88 -4.03
CA VAL A 92 6.85 4.02 -3.06
C VAL A 92 8.15 4.42 -3.77
N SER A 93 8.44 3.79 -4.91
CA SER A 93 9.64 4.09 -5.69
C SER A 93 9.65 5.54 -6.20
N LEU A 94 8.51 6.02 -6.72
CA LEU A 94 8.35 7.41 -7.15
C LEU A 94 8.46 8.39 -5.99
N ALA A 95 7.91 8.07 -4.82
CA ALA A 95 8.09 8.89 -3.62
C ALA A 95 9.56 9.01 -3.20
N GLY A 96 10.34 7.93 -3.35
CA GLY A 96 11.78 7.93 -3.13
C GLY A 96 12.54 8.83 -4.12
N VAL A 97 12.18 8.76 -5.40
CA VAL A 97 12.77 9.61 -6.45
C VAL A 97 12.45 11.10 -6.20
N ASP A 98 11.19 11.41 -5.85
CA ASP A 98 10.77 12.77 -5.49
C ASP A 98 11.63 13.33 -4.35
N ARG A 99 11.80 12.56 -3.27
CA ARG A 99 12.63 12.97 -2.13
C ARG A 99 14.09 13.15 -2.49
N TYR A 100 14.65 12.27 -3.31
CA TYR A 100 16.02 12.39 -3.80
C TYR A 100 16.22 13.70 -4.59
N ILE A 101 15.28 14.05 -5.47
CA ILE A 101 15.34 15.29 -6.27
C ILE A 101 15.27 16.52 -5.37
N VAL A 102 14.33 16.56 -4.42
CA VAL A 102 14.16 17.68 -3.47
C VAL A 102 15.42 17.89 -2.65
N VAL A 103 15.98 16.82 -2.09
CA VAL A 103 17.20 16.92 -1.28
C VAL A 103 18.37 17.39 -2.13
N ARG A 104 18.59 16.80 -3.32
CA ARG A 104 19.68 17.20 -4.21
C ARG A 104 19.59 18.66 -4.66
N SER A 105 18.39 19.15 -4.98
CA SER A 105 18.19 20.54 -5.41
C SER A 105 18.48 21.53 -4.29
N GLN A 106 18.08 21.21 -3.05
CA GLN A 106 18.39 22.00 -1.87
C GLN A 106 19.90 22.04 -1.58
N TYR A 107 20.59 20.90 -1.68
CA TYR A 107 22.05 20.86 -1.52
C TYR A 107 22.77 21.71 -2.58
N ARG A 108 22.35 21.64 -3.84
CA ARG A 108 22.94 22.45 -4.92
C ARG A 108 22.70 23.93 -4.71
N ALA A 109 21.49 24.33 -4.30
CA ALA A 109 21.20 25.73 -3.99
C ALA A 109 22.12 26.25 -2.88
N LYS A 110 22.32 25.47 -1.80
CA LYS A 110 23.19 25.86 -0.69
C LYS A 110 24.66 26.04 -1.07
N ILE A 111 25.16 25.30 -2.05
CA ILE A 111 26.55 25.43 -2.55
C ILE A 111 26.71 26.68 -3.44
N THR A 112 25.69 27.09 -4.19
CA THR A 112 25.78 28.26 -5.09
C THR A 112 25.71 29.60 -4.33
N PHE A 113 25.14 29.62 -3.12
CA PHE A 113 25.02 30.83 -2.28
C PHE A 113 26.13 30.97 -1.22
N ASN A 114 27.13 30.09 -1.23
CA ASN A 114 28.31 30.13 -0.37
C ASN A 114 29.58 30.28 -1.23
#